data_AF-A0A182QJ57-F1
#
_entry.id   AF-A0A182QJ57-F1
#
_cell.length_a   1.000
_cell.length_b   1.000
_cell.length_c   1.000
_cell.angle_alpha   90.00
_cell.angle_beta   90.00
_cell.angle_gamma   90.00
#
_symmetry.space_group_name_H-M   'P 1'
#
loop_
_entity.id
_entity.type
_entity.pdbx_description
1 polymer ?
#
loop_
_entity_poly.entity_id
_entity_poly.type
_entity_poly.pdbx_seq_one_letter_code
_entity_poly.pdbx_strand_id
1 'polypeptide(L)'
;MTEATTTASRQQQALALLLTLAVSLTLPVVVHSRQEYYYTYQDPYDDDLSLWINEQQVKIFSGVAMKIYAIDNGRVSPHIRDPNFSQYLPVIPSEVSCVNFTWKAGSKKYYYNFDRLMSVDENILKPPTISIKTTGRVPKNAKEFSVILPCSGNVSGIAMFSIGLLIQTRKGKPVPGTPLRIKLRKECAHRGPDPECDRKCANKGVCNEDKICQCPEGYMGQYCQTALCYPQCMNGGNCTAPGTCSCPPGYQGRHCEGGICAEKCLNGGKCIQKDKCECTKGYYGLRCEYSKCVIPCLHDGKCRGVNKCRCKPGLSGDHCQIGRRQRSTCKRPCKHGLCQPNHTCACDIGWYGRLCNQREKKRRNINGVDGGDAAKLPKK
;
A
#
# COMPACT_ATOMS: atom_id res chain seq x y z
N MET A 1 -21.08 58.91 63.23
CA MET A 1 -21.73 58.09 64.27
C MET A 1 -21.30 56.65 64.06
N THR A 2 -20.65 56.07 65.07
CA THR A 2 -20.41 54.62 65.33
C THR A 2 -19.72 53.84 64.20
N GLU A 3 -18.41 53.58 64.23
CA GLU A 3 -17.65 52.79 65.22
C GLU A 3 -18.27 51.42 65.55
N ALA A 4 -17.59 50.39 65.00
CA ALA A 4 -17.09 49.19 65.67
C ALA A 4 -18.05 48.13 66.24
N THR A 5 -17.53 46.90 66.11
CA THR A 5 -17.90 45.62 66.74
C THR A 5 -19.03 44.87 66.01
N THR A 6 -18.84 43.66 65.49
CA THR A 6 -18.09 42.54 66.06
C THR A 6 -17.43 41.66 65.00
N THR A 7 -16.11 41.62 65.07
CA THR A 7 -15.27 40.46 64.74
C THR A 7 -15.64 39.28 65.63
N ALA A 8 -16.18 38.20 65.07
CA ALA A 8 -15.96 36.84 65.56
C ALA A 8 -16.50 35.82 64.56
N SER A 9 -15.66 34.87 64.18
CA SER A 9 -16.05 33.60 63.54
C SER A 9 -16.56 33.68 62.09
N ARG A 10 -15.64 33.90 61.14
CA ARG A 10 -15.61 33.17 59.83
C ARG A 10 -14.39 33.50 58.95
N GLN A 11 -13.25 33.84 59.57
CA GLN A 11 -11.96 33.95 58.86
C GLN A 11 -11.18 32.61 58.80
N GLN A 12 -11.85 31.50 59.10
CA GLN A 12 -11.48 30.16 58.68
C GLN A 12 -12.76 29.53 58.12
N GLN A 13 -12.67 28.94 56.92
CA GLN A 13 -13.77 28.32 56.13
C GLN A 13 -14.51 29.25 55.15
N ALA A 14 -13.79 29.92 54.24
CA ALA A 14 -14.36 30.38 52.95
C ALA A 14 -13.33 30.38 51.80
N LEU A 15 -12.27 29.59 51.92
CA LEU A 15 -11.28 29.29 50.85
C LEU A 15 -11.46 27.88 50.28
N ALA A 16 -12.57 27.21 50.60
CA ALA A 16 -12.89 25.84 50.17
C ALA A 16 -14.24 25.73 49.42
N LEU A 17 -14.76 26.84 48.88
CA LEU A 17 -16.03 26.87 48.11
C LEU A 17 -15.96 27.70 46.82
N LEU A 18 -14.76 28.11 46.40
CA LEU A 18 -14.47 28.59 45.04
C LEU A 18 -13.65 27.59 44.21
N LEU A 19 -13.45 26.37 44.72
CA LEU A 19 -12.78 25.26 44.02
C LEU A 19 -13.70 24.07 43.73
N THR A 20 -15.01 24.18 43.95
CA THR A 20 -15.98 23.07 43.72
C THR A 20 -17.19 23.43 42.86
N LEU A 21 -17.23 24.60 42.24
CA LEU A 21 -18.24 24.98 41.23
C LEU A 21 -17.61 25.55 39.95
N ALA A 22 -16.55 24.90 39.48
CA ALA A 22 -16.03 25.01 38.12
C ALA A 22 -15.66 23.63 37.55
N VAL A 23 -16.40 22.59 37.94
CA VAL A 23 -16.14 21.18 37.55
C VAL A 23 -17.32 20.57 36.75
N SER A 24 -18.21 21.38 36.17
CA SER A 24 -19.36 20.81 35.43
C SER A 24 -19.67 21.39 34.05
N LEU A 25 -18.90 22.35 33.53
CA LEU A 25 -19.13 22.89 32.17
C LEU A 25 -17.83 23.30 31.47
N THR A 26 -16.88 22.38 31.39
CA THR A 26 -15.91 22.35 30.28
C THR A 26 -15.55 20.89 30.05
N LEU A 27 -16.34 20.19 29.22
CA LEU A 27 -15.76 19.07 28.48
C LEU A 27 -14.69 19.71 27.60
N PRO A 28 -13.39 19.44 27.79
CA PRO A 28 -12.50 19.59 26.65
C PRO A 28 -13.08 18.64 25.61
N VAL A 29 -13.58 19.19 24.50
CA VAL A 29 -13.49 18.46 23.24
C VAL A 29 -12.01 18.13 23.16
N VAL A 30 -11.68 16.88 23.48
CA VAL A 30 -10.39 16.30 23.18
C VAL A 30 -10.37 16.28 21.65
N VAL A 31 -10.01 17.41 21.07
CA VAL A 31 -9.37 17.46 19.77
C VAL A 31 -8.13 16.64 20.02
N HIS A 32 -8.22 15.36 19.67
CA HIS A 32 -7.08 14.47 19.63
C HIS A 32 -6.17 15.09 18.58
N SER A 33 -5.31 16.00 19.02
CA SER A 33 -4.12 16.38 18.29
C SER A 33 -3.40 15.07 18.08
N ARG A 34 -3.58 14.50 16.89
CA ARG A 34 -2.81 13.38 16.40
C ARG A 34 -1.40 13.95 16.24
N GLN A 35 -0.67 14.03 17.35
CA GLN A 35 0.77 14.14 17.35
C GLN A 35 1.22 12.93 16.53
N GLU A 36 1.64 13.20 15.30
CA GLU A 36 2.40 12.26 14.49
C GLU A 36 3.73 12.04 15.20
N TYR A 37 3.69 11.21 16.24
CA TYR A 37 4.85 10.58 16.81
C TYR A 37 5.35 9.57 15.77
N TYR A 38 6.13 10.05 14.81
CA TYR A 38 6.96 9.20 13.97
C TYR A 38 8.01 8.58 14.90
N TYR A 39 7.69 7.42 15.45
CA TYR A 39 8.74 6.50 15.86
C TYR A 39 9.60 6.26 14.62
N THR A 40 10.86 6.67 14.68
CA THR A 40 11.89 6.18 13.76
C THR A 40 12.03 4.69 14.01
N TYR A 41 11.17 3.90 13.37
CA TYR A 41 11.30 2.47 13.30
C TYR A 41 12.54 2.21 12.45
N GLN A 42 13.69 2.04 13.10
CA GLN A 42 14.93 1.66 12.44
C GLN A 42 14.75 0.20 12.07
N ASP A 43 14.26 -0.04 10.85
CA ASP A 43 14.02 -1.38 10.34
C ASP A 43 15.34 -2.15 10.40
N PRO A 44 15.44 -3.28 11.14
CA PRO A 44 16.66 -4.08 11.23
C PRO A 44 17.12 -4.65 9.87
N TYR A 45 16.32 -4.49 8.80
CA TYR A 45 16.67 -4.79 7.43
C TYR A 45 17.20 -3.60 6.60
N ASP A 46 17.26 -2.38 7.16
CA ASP A 46 17.73 -1.15 6.49
C ASP A 46 19.28 -0.99 6.44
N ASP A 47 20.00 -2.11 6.33
CA ASP A 47 21.47 -2.17 6.22
C ASP A 47 21.93 -2.74 4.87
N ASP A 48 21.16 -2.47 3.81
CA ASP A 48 21.55 -2.83 2.44
C ASP A 48 21.51 -1.60 1.51
N LEU A 49 21.74 -1.83 0.22
CA LEU A 49 21.74 -0.82 -0.81
C LEU A 49 20.38 -0.11 -0.91
N SER A 50 20.38 1.19 -0.70
CA SER A 50 19.21 2.04 -0.90
C SER A 50 19.58 3.26 -1.74
N LEU A 51 18.69 3.66 -2.64
CA LEU A 51 18.79 4.83 -3.52
C LEU A 51 17.42 5.49 -3.61
N TRP A 52 17.33 6.76 -3.22
CA TRP A 52 16.08 7.53 -3.21
C TRP A 52 16.30 9.00 -3.60
N ILE A 53 15.23 9.70 -3.97
CA ILE A 53 15.24 11.13 -4.25
C ILE A 53 15.27 11.90 -2.93
N ASN A 54 16.03 13.01 -2.85
CA ASN A 54 16.12 13.83 -1.65
C ASN A 54 14.72 14.30 -1.18
N GLU A 55 14.43 14.10 0.11
CA GLU A 55 13.14 14.35 0.75
C GLU A 55 12.73 15.83 0.72
N GLN A 56 13.67 16.77 0.83
CA GLN A 56 13.40 18.20 0.69
C GLN A 56 13.00 18.54 -0.75
N GLN A 57 13.66 17.92 -1.73
CA GLN A 57 13.31 18.10 -3.12
C GLN A 57 11.91 17.55 -3.41
N VAL A 58 11.54 16.40 -2.84
CA VAL A 58 10.17 15.88 -2.95
C VAL A 58 9.15 16.82 -2.32
N LYS A 59 9.45 17.36 -1.13
CA LYS A 59 8.57 18.31 -0.42
C LYS A 59 8.24 19.55 -1.26
N ILE A 60 9.20 20.08 -2.02
CA ILE A 60 8.99 21.24 -2.92
C ILE A 60 7.91 20.94 -3.98
N PHE A 61 7.83 19.70 -4.48
CA PHE A 61 6.87 19.31 -5.51
C PHE A 61 5.55 18.76 -4.97
N SER A 62 5.56 18.16 -3.77
CA SER A 62 4.41 17.45 -3.20
C SER A 62 3.72 18.15 -2.04
N GLY A 63 4.39 19.14 -1.42
CA GLY A 63 4.01 19.70 -0.13
C GLY A 63 4.17 18.73 1.05
N VAL A 64 4.68 17.51 0.82
CA VAL A 64 4.81 16.43 1.80
C VAL A 64 6.23 15.85 1.75
N ALA A 65 6.93 15.85 2.89
CA ALA A 65 8.22 15.20 3.01
C ALA A 65 8.04 13.67 2.92
N MET A 66 8.54 13.06 1.85
CA MET A 66 8.57 11.60 1.68
C MET A 66 9.80 11.16 0.90
N LYS A 67 10.26 9.93 1.15
CA LYS A 67 11.37 9.30 0.41
C LYS A 67 10.81 8.46 -0.73
N ILE A 68 11.17 8.80 -1.96
CA ILE A 68 10.82 8.03 -3.16
C ILE A 68 12.00 7.13 -3.51
N TYR A 69 11.89 5.84 -3.21
CA TYR A 69 12.96 4.87 -3.43
C TYR A 69 12.96 4.31 -4.86
N ALA A 70 14.13 4.37 -5.50
CA ALA A 70 14.42 3.63 -6.72
C ALA A 70 14.95 2.22 -6.42
N ILE A 71 15.80 2.12 -5.39
CA ILE A 71 16.29 0.87 -4.83
C ILE A 71 16.03 0.94 -3.33
N ASP A 72 15.39 -0.09 -2.79
CA ASP A 72 15.15 -0.25 -1.37
C ASP A 72 15.64 -1.63 -0.94
N ASN A 73 16.52 -1.66 0.06
CA ASN A 73 17.09 -2.89 0.61
C ASN A 73 17.61 -3.88 -0.45
N GLY A 74 18.38 -3.36 -1.40
CA GLY A 74 18.99 -4.13 -2.50
C GLY A 74 18.03 -4.57 -3.60
N ARG A 75 16.76 -4.12 -3.58
CA ARG A 75 15.75 -4.45 -4.59
C ARG A 75 15.33 -3.21 -5.36
N VAL A 76 15.32 -3.32 -6.69
CA VAL A 76 14.79 -2.25 -7.56
C VAL A 76 13.26 -2.19 -7.45
N SER A 77 12.73 -0.99 -7.29
CA SER A 77 11.30 -0.72 -7.23
C SER A 77 10.56 -1.39 -8.41
N PRO A 78 9.46 -2.13 -8.17
CA PRO A 78 8.67 -2.76 -9.24
C PRO A 78 8.23 -1.78 -10.33
N HIS A 79 7.90 -0.54 -9.95
CA HIS A 79 7.46 0.49 -10.89
C HIS A 79 8.55 0.88 -11.89
N ILE A 80 9.82 0.91 -11.48
CA ILE A 80 10.95 1.24 -12.36
C ILE A 80 11.25 0.09 -13.35
N ARG A 81 10.84 -1.14 -13.01
CA ARG A 81 11.00 -2.32 -13.87
C ARG A 81 9.93 -2.40 -14.97
N ASP A 82 8.89 -1.57 -14.90
CA ASP A 82 7.86 -1.50 -15.94
C ASP A 82 8.46 -0.89 -17.23
N PRO A 83 8.40 -1.58 -18.38
CA PRO A 83 8.88 -1.03 -19.65
C PRO A 83 8.17 0.27 -20.06
N ASN A 84 6.95 0.50 -19.58
CA ASN A 84 6.17 1.71 -19.84
C ASN A 84 6.38 2.79 -18.77
N PHE A 85 7.25 2.57 -17.78
CA PHE A 85 7.51 3.52 -16.68
C PHE A 85 7.75 4.95 -17.19
N SER A 86 8.53 5.09 -18.26
CA SER A 86 8.86 6.40 -18.86
C SER A 86 7.64 7.16 -19.40
N GLN A 87 6.56 6.47 -19.77
CA GLN A 87 5.33 7.09 -20.28
C GLN A 87 4.46 7.67 -19.15
N TYR A 88 4.56 7.09 -17.95
CA TYR A 88 3.82 7.56 -16.77
C TYR A 88 4.50 8.75 -16.08
N LEU A 89 5.75 9.04 -16.43
CA LEU A 89 6.48 10.16 -15.85
C LEU A 89 6.14 11.49 -16.54
N PRO A 90 5.88 12.55 -15.76
CA PRO A 90 5.69 13.88 -16.30
C PRO A 90 6.99 14.40 -16.91
N VAL A 91 6.87 15.44 -17.74
CA VAL A 91 8.03 16.18 -18.25
C VAL A 91 8.66 16.94 -17.07
N ILE A 92 9.98 16.82 -16.91
CA ILE A 92 10.72 17.60 -15.93
C ILE A 92 10.66 19.07 -16.39
N PRO A 93 10.20 20.01 -15.55
CA PRO A 93 9.96 21.38 -15.97
C PRO A 93 11.27 22.18 -16.13
N SER A 94 11.21 23.33 -16.79
CA SER A 94 12.39 24.14 -17.14
C SER A 94 13.26 24.57 -15.95
N GLU A 95 12.64 24.78 -14.80
CA GLU A 95 13.21 25.29 -13.55
C GLU A 95 14.10 24.27 -12.85
N VAL A 96 13.89 22.97 -13.12
CA VAL A 96 14.65 21.90 -12.46
C VAL A 96 15.95 21.69 -13.22
N SER A 97 16.99 22.42 -12.80
CA SER A 97 18.34 22.29 -13.35
C SER A 97 19.11 21.07 -12.82
N CYS A 98 18.73 20.57 -11.64
CA CYS A 98 19.34 19.38 -11.04
C CYS A 98 18.35 18.57 -10.20
N VAL A 99 18.62 17.27 -10.08
CA VAL A 99 17.91 16.33 -9.22
C VAL A 99 18.89 15.67 -8.27
N ASN A 100 18.61 15.78 -6.99
CA ASN A 100 19.42 15.25 -5.91
C ASN A 100 18.96 13.86 -5.50
N PHE A 101 19.89 12.93 -5.51
CA PHE A 101 19.70 11.56 -5.08
C PHE A 101 20.53 11.28 -3.85
N THR A 102 19.98 10.53 -2.92
CA THR A 102 20.71 10.00 -1.78
C THR A 102 20.83 8.49 -1.90
N TRP A 103 22.01 7.97 -1.60
CA TRP A 103 22.26 6.53 -1.61
C TRP A 103 23.16 6.07 -0.46
N LYS A 104 23.05 4.79 -0.10
CA LYS A 104 23.92 4.11 0.87
C LYS A 104 24.06 2.63 0.51
N ALA A 105 25.15 2.00 0.94
CA ALA A 105 25.41 0.58 0.75
C ALA A 105 25.20 -0.28 2.01
N GLY A 106 25.11 0.34 3.20
CA GLY A 106 25.07 -0.37 4.47
C GLY A 106 26.37 -1.14 4.74
N SER A 107 26.28 -2.34 5.32
CA SER A 107 27.44 -3.21 5.58
C SER A 107 28.08 -3.82 4.32
N LYS A 108 27.30 -3.99 3.24
CA LYS A 108 27.78 -4.61 1.99
C LYS A 108 28.55 -3.63 1.12
N LYS A 109 29.34 -4.18 0.17
CA LYS A 109 30.14 -3.39 -0.78
C LYS A 109 29.54 -3.48 -2.18
N TYR A 110 29.09 -2.34 -2.68
CA TYR A 110 28.57 -2.17 -4.04
C TYR A 110 29.42 -1.19 -4.85
N TYR A 111 29.50 -1.45 -6.15
CA TYR A 111 30.19 -0.62 -7.13
C TYR A 111 29.18 -0.19 -8.17
N TYR A 112 29.28 1.07 -8.59
CA TYR A 112 28.37 1.65 -9.56
C TYR A 112 29.11 2.05 -10.84
N ASN A 113 28.38 2.03 -11.95
CA ASN A 113 28.82 2.51 -13.25
C ASN A 113 27.65 3.21 -13.95
N PHE A 114 27.79 4.52 -14.16
CA PHE A 114 26.94 5.30 -15.04
C PHE A 114 27.42 5.10 -16.48
N ASP A 115 26.87 4.08 -17.14
CA ASP A 115 27.27 3.65 -18.47
C ASP A 115 26.51 4.38 -19.60
N ARG A 116 25.51 5.20 -19.25
CA ARG A 116 24.76 6.01 -20.20
C ARG A 116 24.33 7.33 -19.56
N LEU A 117 24.74 8.43 -20.18
CA LEU A 117 24.32 9.78 -19.88
C LEU A 117 24.20 10.51 -21.23
N MET A 118 23.05 10.38 -21.89
CA MET A 118 22.89 10.86 -23.26
C MET A 118 21.62 11.67 -23.40
N SER A 119 21.70 12.78 -24.14
CA SER A 119 20.54 13.49 -24.67
C SER A 119 20.26 13.03 -26.09
N VAL A 120 18.99 13.00 -26.48
CA VAL A 120 18.57 12.72 -27.86
C VAL A 120 18.69 13.98 -28.72
N ASP A 121 18.42 15.15 -28.14
CA ASP A 121 18.49 16.44 -28.82
C ASP A 121 19.39 17.39 -28.02
N GLU A 122 20.65 17.50 -28.45
CA GLU A 122 21.67 18.33 -27.81
C GLU A 122 21.50 19.83 -28.06
N ASN A 123 20.70 20.22 -29.06
CA ASN A 123 20.39 21.62 -29.33
C ASN A 123 19.48 22.21 -28.25
N ILE A 124 18.61 21.38 -27.67
CA ILE A 124 17.70 21.76 -26.58
C ILE A 124 18.33 21.47 -25.22
N LEU A 125 18.85 20.25 -25.02
CA LEU A 125 19.38 19.76 -23.74
C LEU A 125 20.72 19.06 -23.97
N LYS A 126 21.79 19.57 -23.38
CA LYS A 126 23.11 18.91 -23.42
C LYS A 126 23.07 17.59 -22.62
N PRO A 127 24.00 16.64 -22.86
CA PRO A 127 24.05 15.40 -22.09
C PRO A 127 24.07 15.64 -20.58
N PRO A 128 23.29 14.87 -19.79
CA PRO A 128 23.23 15.05 -18.35
C PRO A 128 24.58 14.76 -17.71
N THR A 129 24.93 15.53 -16.68
CA THR A 129 26.17 15.31 -15.91
C THR A 129 25.84 14.94 -14.47
N ILE A 130 26.84 14.46 -13.74
CA ILE A 130 26.68 14.02 -12.34
C ILE A 130 27.77 14.66 -11.48
N SER A 131 27.45 14.96 -10.21
CA SER A 131 28.40 15.59 -9.28
C SER A 131 29.47 14.64 -8.72
N ILE A 132 29.42 13.37 -9.10
CA ILE A 132 30.36 12.32 -8.73
C ILE A 132 31.01 11.71 -9.97
N LYS A 133 32.09 10.93 -9.81
CA LYS A 133 32.68 10.17 -10.91
C LYS A 133 31.66 9.18 -11.48
N THR A 134 31.74 8.87 -12.78
CA THR A 134 30.85 7.92 -13.48
C THR A 134 30.99 6.49 -12.99
N THR A 135 32.15 6.11 -12.47
CA THR A 135 32.37 4.82 -11.82
C THR A 135 32.93 5.03 -10.42
N GLY A 136 32.59 4.10 -9.52
CA GLY A 136 33.09 4.18 -8.15
C GLY A 136 32.44 3.17 -7.22
N ARG A 137 32.67 3.39 -5.92
CA ARG A 137 32.08 2.59 -4.85
C ARG A 137 30.92 3.36 -4.21
N VAL A 138 29.80 2.68 -4.00
CA VAL A 138 28.66 3.25 -3.27
C VAL A 138 29.08 3.48 -1.80
N PRO A 139 28.82 4.66 -1.23
CA PRO A 139 29.26 5.00 0.12
C PRO A 139 28.56 4.14 1.17
N LYS A 140 29.26 3.85 2.28
CA LYS A 140 28.72 3.06 3.40
C LYS A 140 27.49 3.75 4.00
N ASN A 141 27.66 5.03 4.35
CA ASN A 141 26.62 5.87 4.91
C ASN A 141 25.93 6.68 3.82
N ALA A 142 24.73 7.19 4.11
CA ALA A 142 23.97 8.03 3.20
C ALA A 142 24.80 9.23 2.73
N LYS A 143 24.96 9.36 1.41
CA LYS A 143 25.51 10.56 0.78
C LYS A 143 24.66 10.97 -0.40
N GLU A 144 24.69 12.27 -0.66
CA GLU A 144 23.98 12.87 -1.78
C GLU A 144 24.89 12.97 -3.01
N PHE A 145 24.30 12.82 -4.18
CA PHE A 145 24.86 13.23 -5.45
C PHE A 145 23.76 13.86 -6.31
N SER A 146 24.15 14.69 -7.26
CA SER A 146 23.22 15.44 -8.10
C SER A 146 23.38 14.98 -9.54
N VAL A 147 22.26 14.82 -10.23
CA VAL A 147 22.18 14.71 -11.68
C VAL A 147 21.81 16.09 -12.21
N ILE A 148 22.67 16.67 -13.03
CA ILE A 148 22.51 18.01 -13.60
C ILE A 148 21.94 17.87 -15.01
N LEU A 149 20.94 18.70 -15.33
CA LEU A 149 20.18 18.68 -16.59
C LEU A 149 20.39 20.01 -17.34
N PRO A 150 21.52 20.16 -18.06
CA PRO A 150 21.92 21.42 -18.67
C PRO A 150 21.14 21.73 -19.96
N CYS A 151 20.20 22.67 -19.90
CA CYS A 151 19.59 23.24 -21.10
C CYS A 151 20.64 24.04 -21.90
N SER A 152 20.59 23.95 -23.24
CA SER A 152 21.54 24.68 -24.10
C SER A 152 21.35 26.19 -24.01
N GLY A 153 20.14 26.63 -23.67
CA GLY A 153 19.79 28.02 -23.39
C GLY A 153 19.32 28.81 -24.61
N ASN A 154 19.55 28.33 -25.84
CA ASN A 154 19.20 29.07 -27.07
C ASN A 154 17.90 28.62 -27.73
N VAL A 155 17.37 27.46 -27.33
CA VAL A 155 16.20 26.83 -27.96
C VAL A 155 15.25 26.37 -26.87
N SER A 156 13.98 26.75 -27.01
CA SER A 156 12.89 26.24 -26.18
C SER A 156 12.34 24.95 -26.79
N GLY A 157 12.05 23.96 -25.96
CA GLY A 157 11.44 22.70 -26.40
C GLY A 157 11.56 21.60 -25.36
N ILE A 158 11.07 20.41 -25.70
CA ILE A 158 11.14 19.22 -24.85
C ILE A 158 12.18 18.27 -25.43
N ALA A 159 13.23 18.00 -24.67
CA ALA A 159 14.26 17.03 -25.03
C ALA A 159 14.07 15.72 -24.27
N MET A 160 14.33 14.61 -24.95
CA MET A 160 14.44 13.31 -24.32
C MET A 160 15.89 13.04 -23.93
N PHE A 161 16.11 12.45 -22.76
CA PHE A 161 17.43 12.00 -22.33
C PHE A 161 17.34 10.64 -21.65
N SER A 162 18.49 9.97 -21.53
CA SER A 162 18.58 8.64 -20.96
C SER A 162 19.73 8.51 -19.97
N ILE A 163 19.43 7.85 -18.85
CA ILE A 163 20.38 7.53 -17.79
C ILE A 163 20.47 6.01 -17.63
N GLY A 164 21.69 5.50 -17.63
CA GLY A 164 22.05 4.11 -17.35
C GLY A 164 22.82 4.01 -16.06
N LEU A 165 22.36 3.20 -15.11
CA LEU A 165 23.05 2.96 -13.85
C LEU A 165 23.15 1.45 -13.58
N LEU A 166 24.35 0.91 -13.75
CA LEU A 166 24.69 -0.45 -13.37
C LEU A 166 25.21 -0.46 -11.93
N ILE A 167 24.70 -1.36 -11.10
CA ILE A 167 25.23 -1.58 -9.75
C ILE A 167 25.58 -3.05 -9.59
N GLN A 168 26.80 -3.30 -9.14
CA GLN A 168 27.35 -4.64 -8.98
C GLN A 168 27.87 -4.86 -7.56
N THR A 169 27.82 -6.09 -7.11
CA THR A 169 28.46 -6.54 -5.87
C THR A 169 29.97 -6.56 -6.02
N ARG A 170 30.72 -6.70 -4.91
CA ARG A 170 32.19 -6.92 -4.92
C ARG A 170 32.65 -8.05 -5.84
N LYS A 171 31.81 -9.05 -6.11
CA LYS A 171 32.12 -10.18 -7.01
C LYS A 171 31.79 -9.90 -8.48
N GLY A 172 31.43 -8.66 -8.84
CA GLY A 172 31.03 -8.29 -10.20
C GLY A 172 29.61 -8.70 -10.60
N LYS A 173 28.86 -9.38 -9.72
CA LYS A 173 27.47 -9.79 -9.99
C LYS A 173 26.54 -8.56 -9.97
N PRO A 174 25.76 -8.29 -11.04
CA PRO A 174 24.77 -7.21 -11.05
C PRO A 174 23.68 -7.40 -10.00
N VAL A 175 23.23 -6.31 -9.39
CA VAL A 175 22.04 -6.29 -8.53
C VAL A 175 20.82 -6.54 -9.40
N PRO A 176 19.88 -7.44 -9.01
CA PRO A 176 18.69 -7.73 -9.80
C PRO A 176 17.89 -6.47 -10.17
N GLY A 177 17.61 -6.30 -11.46
CA GLY A 177 16.93 -5.11 -12.00
C GLY A 177 17.89 -4.00 -12.46
N THR A 178 19.20 -4.14 -12.27
CA THR A 178 20.21 -3.26 -12.88
C THR A 178 20.80 -3.91 -14.15
N PRO A 179 21.23 -3.13 -15.17
CA PRO A 179 21.30 -1.67 -15.20
C PRO A 179 19.92 -1.01 -15.25
N LEU A 180 19.73 0.02 -14.44
CA LEU A 180 18.56 0.89 -14.53
C LEU A 180 18.65 1.65 -15.85
N ARG A 181 17.65 1.53 -16.71
CA ARG A 181 17.57 2.20 -18.01
C ARG A 181 16.38 3.13 -18.02
N ILE A 182 16.61 4.38 -17.62
CA ILE A 182 15.53 5.35 -17.47
C ILE A 182 15.59 6.31 -18.67
N LYS A 183 14.46 6.48 -19.35
CA LYS A 183 14.26 7.50 -20.38
C LYS A 183 13.33 8.56 -19.82
N LEU A 184 13.74 9.82 -19.87
CA LEU A 184 13.02 10.94 -19.28
C LEU A 184 12.87 12.07 -20.28
N ARG A 185 11.91 12.94 -20.03
CA ARG A 185 11.64 14.15 -20.82
C ARG A 185 11.94 15.37 -19.97
N LYS A 186 12.65 16.35 -20.52
CA LYS A 186 12.96 17.63 -19.89
C LYS A 186 12.49 18.75 -20.80
N GLU A 187 11.69 19.65 -20.27
CA GLU A 187 11.40 20.92 -20.90
C GLU A 187 12.59 21.86 -20.67
N CYS A 188 13.07 22.50 -21.72
CA CYS A 188 13.98 23.62 -21.66
C CYS A 188 13.23 24.82 -22.23
N ALA A 189 13.15 25.90 -21.46
CA ALA A 189 12.54 27.14 -21.91
C ALA A 189 13.61 28.21 -21.88
N HIS A 190 13.92 28.79 -23.03
CA HIS A 190 14.62 30.06 -23.08
C HIS A 190 13.64 31.15 -22.62
N ARG A 191 13.76 31.55 -21.35
CA ARG A 191 13.03 32.69 -20.81
C ARG A 191 13.90 33.91 -21.04
N GLY A 192 13.63 34.61 -22.13
CA GLY A 192 14.20 35.95 -22.33
C GLY A 192 13.68 36.90 -21.23
N PRO A 193 14.40 38.00 -20.97
CA PRO A 193 13.91 39.05 -20.09
C PRO A 193 12.55 39.56 -20.61
N ASP A 194 11.51 39.53 -19.77
CA ASP A 194 10.22 40.16 -20.10
C ASP A 194 10.13 41.53 -19.41
N PRO A 195 10.18 42.65 -20.15
CA PRO A 195 10.06 43.99 -19.57
C PRO A 195 8.79 44.18 -18.71
N GLU A 196 7.74 43.40 -18.96
CA GLU A 196 6.47 43.45 -18.21
C GLU A 196 6.38 42.40 -17.09
N CYS A 197 7.48 41.71 -16.77
CA CYS A 197 7.58 40.67 -15.75
C CYS A 197 6.97 41.10 -14.41
N ASP A 198 7.21 42.35 -13.98
CA ASP A 198 6.70 42.94 -12.74
C ASP A 198 5.16 42.87 -12.60
N ARG A 199 4.43 42.78 -13.72
CA ARG A 199 2.94 42.73 -13.73
C ARG A 199 2.39 41.35 -14.03
N LYS A 200 3.20 40.45 -14.62
CA LYS A 200 2.74 39.13 -15.08
C LYS A 200 2.98 38.02 -14.07
N CYS A 201 3.97 38.15 -13.18
CA CYS A 201 4.24 37.12 -12.16
C CYS A 201 2.99 36.85 -11.30
N ALA A 202 2.41 35.67 -11.43
CA ALA A 202 1.25 35.22 -10.70
C ALA A 202 1.65 34.59 -9.36
N ASN A 203 0.65 34.27 -8.52
CA ASN A 203 0.79 33.48 -7.30
C ASN A 203 1.86 34.00 -6.31
N LYS A 204 2.10 35.31 -6.26
CA LYS A 204 3.15 35.97 -5.45
C LYS A 204 4.58 35.72 -5.93
N GLY A 205 4.78 35.38 -7.20
CA GLY A 205 6.10 35.37 -7.81
C GLY A 205 6.71 36.78 -7.83
N VAL A 206 8.03 36.85 -7.68
CA VAL A 206 8.79 38.11 -7.63
C VAL A 206 9.61 38.23 -8.90
N CYS A 207 9.53 39.35 -9.60
CA CYS A 207 10.39 39.60 -10.75
C CYS A 207 11.81 39.95 -10.29
N ASN A 208 12.83 39.24 -10.80
CA ASN A 208 14.23 39.56 -10.50
C ASN A 208 14.80 40.63 -11.44
N GLU A 209 16.07 41.02 -11.20
CA GLU A 209 16.79 42.00 -12.01
C GLU A 209 16.90 41.60 -13.49
N ASP A 210 17.00 40.30 -13.78
CA ASP A 210 17.03 39.75 -15.14
C ASP A 210 15.66 39.71 -15.83
N LYS A 211 14.62 40.29 -15.21
CA LYS A 211 13.25 40.29 -15.72
C LYS A 211 12.65 38.89 -15.90
N ILE A 212 12.95 38.01 -14.95
CA ILE A 212 12.44 36.64 -14.86
C ILE A 212 11.67 36.48 -13.54
N CYS A 213 10.48 35.88 -13.61
CA CYS A 213 9.70 35.57 -12.40
C CYS A 213 10.37 34.47 -11.56
N GLN A 214 10.66 34.78 -10.31
CA GLN A 214 11.03 33.83 -9.26
C GLN A 214 9.76 33.29 -8.62
N CYS A 215 9.47 32.01 -8.86
CA CYS A 215 8.25 31.38 -8.39
C CYS A 215 8.36 30.92 -6.94
N PRO A 216 7.30 31.09 -6.14
CA PRO A 216 7.26 30.54 -4.79
C PRO A 216 7.13 29.01 -4.83
N GLU A 217 7.39 28.38 -3.68
CA GLU A 217 7.31 26.93 -3.53
C GLU A 217 5.98 26.37 -4.05
N GLY A 218 6.05 25.30 -4.85
CA GLY A 218 4.88 24.65 -5.43
C GLY A 218 4.31 25.33 -6.68
N TYR A 219 4.94 26.36 -7.23
CA TYR A 219 4.53 26.99 -8.50
C TYR A 219 5.67 26.98 -9.54
N MET A 220 5.30 26.95 -10.81
CA MET A 220 6.22 26.95 -11.95
C MET A 220 5.62 27.64 -13.18
N GLY A 221 6.40 27.73 -14.25
CA GLY A 221 6.09 28.43 -15.49
C GLY A 221 6.76 29.81 -15.56
N GLN A 222 6.79 30.40 -16.75
CA GLN A 222 7.44 31.70 -17.01
C GLN A 222 6.93 32.81 -16.08
N TYR A 223 5.65 32.76 -15.72
CA TYR A 223 5.01 33.73 -14.85
C TYR A 223 4.40 33.08 -13.60
N CYS A 224 4.90 31.91 -13.18
CA CYS A 224 4.46 31.22 -11.96
C CYS A 224 2.97 30.86 -11.92
N GLN A 225 2.33 30.71 -13.09
CA GLN A 225 0.90 30.42 -13.20
C GLN A 225 0.54 28.95 -12.93
N THR A 226 1.49 28.03 -13.09
CA THR A 226 1.21 26.58 -13.02
C THR A 226 1.52 26.06 -11.62
N ALA A 227 0.50 25.55 -10.93
CA ALA A 227 0.70 24.87 -9.65
C ALA A 227 1.28 23.46 -9.83
N LEU A 228 2.11 23.04 -8.87
CA LEU A 228 2.72 21.72 -8.81
C LEU A 228 1.92 20.82 -7.88
N CYS A 229 1.45 19.69 -8.40
CA CYS A 229 0.80 18.64 -7.61
C CYS A 229 1.62 17.36 -7.68
N TYR A 230 2.05 16.85 -6.53
CA TYR A 230 2.59 15.50 -6.41
C TYR A 230 1.96 14.75 -5.23
N PRO A 231 1.47 13.51 -5.43
CA PRO A 231 1.21 12.86 -6.72
C PRO A 231 0.38 13.71 -7.68
N GLN A 232 0.60 13.50 -8.99
CA GLN A 232 -0.16 14.18 -10.03
C GLN A 232 -1.65 13.84 -9.91
N CYS A 233 -2.51 14.81 -10.22
CA CYS A 233 -3.95 14.59 -10.20
C CYS A 233 -4.33 13.49 -11.22
N MET A 234 -4.96 12.43 -10.74
CA MET A 234 -5.36 11.28 -11.55
C MET A 234 -6.67 11.56 -12.29
N ASN A 235 -7.01 10.68 -13.23
CA ASN A 235 -8.31 10.66 -13.91
C ASN A 235 -8.74 11.99 -14.56
N GLY A 236 -7.76 12.81 -15.01
CA GLY A 236 -8.02 14.10 -15.65
C GLY A 236 -8.30 15.25 -14.66
N GLY A 237 -7.97 15.09 -13.38
CA GLY A 237 -8.00 16.19 -12.42
C GLY A 237 -7.02 17.31 -12.77
N ASN A 238 -7.36 18.54 -12.38
CA ASN A 238 -6.53 19.71 -12.60
C ASN A 238 -5.88 20.19 -11.30
N CYS A 239 -4.60 20.55 -11.34
CA CYS A 239 -3.89 21.09 -10.19
C CYS A 239 -4.22 22.58 -10.05
N THR A 240 -5.00 22.95 -9.03
CA THR A 240 -5.46 24.35 -8.83
C THR A 240 -4.58 25.13 -7.86
N ALA A 241 -3.91 24.43 -6.96
CA ALA A 241 -2.94 24.97 -6.01
C ALA A 241 -1.93 23.88 -5.64
N PRO A 242 -0.77 24.23 -5.05
CA PRO A 242 0.24 23.25 -4.66
C PRO A 242 -0.36 22.07 -3.88
N GLY A 243 -0.19 20.86 -4.41
CA GLY A 243 -0.73 19.63 -3.81
C GLY A 243 -2.26 19.51 -3.73
N THR A 244 -3.02 20.39 -4.41
CA THR A 244 -4.48 20.44 -4.41
C THR A 244 -5.05 20.18 -5.79
N CYS A 245 -5.82 19.10 -5.91
CA CYS A 245 -6.46 18.69 -7.16
C CYS A 245 -7.95 19.06 -7.17
N SER A 246 -8.42 19.62 -8.28
CA SER A 246 -9.83 19.70 -8.63
C SER A 246 -10.22 18.49 -9.46
N CYS A 247 -11.16 17.68 -8.95
CA CYS A 247 -11.53 16.42 -9.57
C CYS A 247 -12.70 16.57 -10.55
N PRO A 248 -12.66 15.90 -11.71
CA PRO A 248 -13.78 15.91 -12.63
C PRO A 248 -14.98 15.17 -12.04
N PRO A 249 -16.20 15.44 -12.54
CA PRO A 249 -17.41 14.76 -12.08
C PRO A 249 -17.28 13.24 -12.13
N GLY A 250 -17.61 12.57 -11.02
CA GLY A 250 -17.49 11.12 -10.90
C GLY A 250 -16.16 10.64 -10.27
N TYR A 251 -15.31 11.57 -9.85
CA TYR A 251 -14.06 11.27 -9.13
C TYR A 251 -13.95 12.06 -7.83
N GLN A 252 -13.18 11.53 -6.88
CA GLN A 252 -12.96 12.07 -5.54
C GLN A 252 -11.60 11.63 -4.99
N GLY A 253 -11.24 12.14 -3.82
CA GLY A 253 -9.94 11.90 -3.18
C GLY A 253 -9.00 13.08 -3.35
N ARG A 254 -7.86 13.04 -2.65
CA ARG A 254 -6.90 14.17 -2.64
C ARG A 254 -6.24 14.37 -4.00
N HIS A 255 -6.07 13.28 -4.75
CA HIS A 255 -5.46 13.24 -6.07
C HIS A 255 -6.42 12.69 -7.13
N CYS A 256 -7.73 12.74 -6.88
CA CYS A 256 -8.78 12.23 -7.78
C CYS A 256 -8.66 10.72 -8.07
N GLU A 257 -8.12 9.96 -7.13
CA GLU A 257 -7.86 8.52 -7.22
C GLU A 257 -9.10 7.65 -6.99
N GLY A 258 -10.13 8.19 -6.32
CA GLY A 258 -11.37 7.49 -6.01
C GLY A 258 -12.46 7.76 -7.04
N GLY A 259 -13.29 6.75 -7.33
CA GLY A 259 -14.51 6.94 -8.11
C GLY A 259 -15.70 7.35 -7.23
N ILE A 260 -16.67 8.01 -7.84
CA ILE A 260 -18.01 8.24 -7.28
C ILE A 260 -19.01 7.46 -8.14
N CYS A 261 -19.77 6.57 -7.52
CA CYS A 261 -20.81 5.79 -8.17
C CYS A 261 -22.16 6.26 -7.61
N ALA A 262 -23.12 6.56 -8.48
CA ALA A 262 -24.47 6.92 -8.07
C ALA A 262 -25.13 5.77 -7.29
N GLU A 263 -24.92 4.53 -7.77
CA GLU A 263 -25.31 3.33 -7.05
C GLU A 263 -24.12 2.67 -6.38
N LYS A 264 -24.28 2.28 -5.10
CA LYS A 264 -23.20 1.63 -4.35
C LYS A 264 -22.83 0.29 -4.96
N CYS A 265 -21.53 0.03 -5.05
CA CYS A 265 -20.96 -1.29 -5.32
C CYS A 265 -21.33 -2.25 -4.19
N LEU A 266 -21.75 -3.46 -4.54
CA LEU A 266 -22.18 -4.51 -3.63
C LEU A 266 -21.04 -5.49 -3.33
N ASN A 267 -21.25 -6.38 -2.35
CA ASN A 267 -20.34 -7.50 -2.04
C ASN A 267 -18.87 -7.10 -1.82
N GLY A 268 -18.65 -5.92 -1.25
CA GLY A 268 -17.31 -5.39 -0.96
C GLY A 268 -16.58 -4.80 -2.18
N GLY A 269 -17.26 -4.61 -3.30
CA GLY A 269 -16.71 -3.90 -4.46
C GLY A 269 -16.40 -2.43 -4.13
N LYS A 270 -15.38 -1.88 -4.78
CA LYS A 270 -14.95 -0.48 -4.60
C LYS A 270 -15.29 0.33 -5.84
N CYS A 271 -15.84 1.52 -5.66
CA CYS A 271 -16.03 2.44 -6.79
C CYS A 271 -14.67 3.02 -7.19
N ILE A 272 -14.25 2.75 -8.43
CA ILE A 272 -12.94 3.17 -8.95
C ILE A 272 -13.03 4.27 -10.00
N GLN A 273 -14.18 4.40 -10.67
CA GLN A 273 -14.48 5.50 -11.59
C GLN A 273 -15.98 5.81 -11.54
N LYS A 274 -16.42 6.84 -12.27
CA LYS A 274 -17.84 7.17 -12.42
C LYS A 274 -18.66 5.92 -12.79
N ASP A 275 -19.55 5.52 -11.89
CA ASP A 275 -20.46 4.36 -12.04
C ASP A 275 -19.77 3.03 -12.42
N LYS A 276 -18.49 2.87 -12.02
CA LYS A 276 -17.70 1.67 -12.29
C LYS A 276 -17.16 1.07 -11.01
N CYS A 277 -17.60 -0.14 -10.72
CA CYS A 277 -17.15 -0.93 -9.58
C CYS A 277 -16.01 -1.87 -9.94
N GLU A 278 -14.97 -1.87 -9.10
CA GLU A 278 -13.99 -2.94 -9.03
C GLU A 278 -14.52 -4.01 -8.08
N CYS A 279 -14.74 -5.21 -8.61
CA CYS A 279 -15.32 -6.31 -7.85
C CYS A 279 -14.26 -7.14 -7.13
N THR A 280 -14.61 -7.58 -5.93
CA THR A 280 -13.82 -8.56 -5.19
C THR A 280 -13.81 -9.90 -5.93
N LYS A 281 -12.74 -10.69 -5.73
CA LYS A 281 -12.57 -11.97 -6.41
C LYS A 281 -13.79 -12.87 -6.19
N GLY A 282 -14.38 -13.38 -7.26
CA GLY A 282 -15.58 -14.22 -7.19
C GLY A 282 -16.90 -13.44 -7.26
N TYR A 283 -16.86 -12.13 -7.52
CA TYR A 283 -18.02 -11.31 -7.85
C TYR A 283 -17.83 -10.60 -9.20
N TYR A 284 -18.93 -10.31 -9.89
CA TYR A 284 -18.97 -9.64 -11.19
C TYR A 284 -20.33 -8.96 -11.40
N GLY A 285 -20.47 -8.23 -12.50
CA GLY A 285 -21.62 -7.34 -12.76
C GLY A 285 -21.22 -5.88 -12.61
N LEU A 286 -22.12 -4.97 -12.99
CA LEU A 286 -21.83 -3.53 -12.97
C LEU A 286 -21.62 -3.00 -11.55
N ARG A 287 -22.28 -3.65 -10.58
CA ARG A 287 -22.25 -3.34 -9.15
C ARG A 287 -21.73 -4.50 -8.32
N CYS A 288 -21.08 -5.49 -8.94
CA CYS A 288 -20.61 -6.70 -8.26
C CYS A 288 -21.75 -7.52 -7.63
N GLU A 289 -22.94 -7.48 -8.25
CA GLU A 289 -24.17 -8.10 -7.78
C GLU A 289 -24.20 -9.62 -8.00
N TYR A 290 -23.45 -10.13 -8.97
CA TYR A 290 -23.39 -11.55 -9.29
C TYR A 290 -22.16 -12.19 -8.67
N SER A 291 -22.30 -13.43 -8.20
CA SER A 291 -21.16 -14.23 -7.71
C SER A 291 -20.78 -15.32 -8.70
N LYS A 292 -19.48 -15.48 -8.95
CA LYS A 292 -18.87 -16.53 -9.76
C LYS A 292 -18.00 -17.41 -8.88
N CYS A 293 -18.26 -18.71 -8.93
CA CYS A 293 -17.45 -19.70 -8.24
C CYS A 293 -16.38 -20.20 -9.21
N VAL A 294 -15.11 -20.18 -8.78
CA VAL A 294 -14.00 -20.74 -9.58
C VAL A 294 -14.10 -22.26 -9.58
N ILE A 295 -14.44 -22.84 -8.42
CA ILE A 295 -14.80 -24.25 -8.29
C ILE A 295 -16.32 -24.36 -8.45
N PRO A 296 -16.83 -25.01 -9.51
CA PRO A 296 -18.26 -25.07 -9.78
C PRO A 296 -19.02 -25.79 -8.65
N CYS A 297 -20.24 -25.34 -8.40
CA CYS A 297 -21.14 -26.01 -7.46
C CYS A 297 -21.65 -27.32 -8.06
N LEU A 298 -21.56 -28.41 -7.30
CA LEU A 298 -22.10 -29.70 -7.73
C LEU A 298 -23.62 -29.75 -7.57
N HIS A 299 -24.26 -30.70 -8.26
CA HIS A 299 -25.69 -31.02 -8.13
C HIS A 299 -26.61 -29.78 -8.30
N ASP A 300 -26.29 -28.91 -9.25
CA ASP A 300 -26.95 -27.64 -9.55
C ASP A 300 -27.03 -26.66 -8.36
N GLY A 301 -26.03 -26.68 -7.47
CA GLY A 301 -25.88 -25.63 -6.47
C GLY A 301 -25.70 -24.25 -7.14
N LYS A 302 -26.24 -23.19 -6.54
CA LYS A 302 -26.03 -21.82 -7.02
C LYS A 302 -24.88 -21.17 -6.26
N CYS A 303 -23.97 -20.50 -6.98
CA CYS A 303 -22.89 -19.78 -6.31
C CYS A 303 -23.44 -18.67 -5.40
N ARG A 304 -22.86 -18.55 -4.21
CA ARG A 304 -23.17 -17.51 -3.22
C ARG A 304 -21.85 -17.02 -2.60
N GLY A 305 -21.03 -16.37 -3.42
CA GLY A 305 -19.76 -15.75 -3.03
C GLY A 305 -18.53 -16.55 -3.44
N VAL A 306 -17.39 -16.31 -2.76
CA VAL A 306 -16.08 -16.88 -3.13
C VAL A 306 -16.05 -18.38 -2.85
N ASN A 307 -16.22 -19.20 -3.90
CA ASN A 307 -16.17 -20.67 -3.82
C ASN A 307 -17.14 -21.26 -2.77
N LYS A 308 -18.27 -20.59 -2.52
CA LYS A 308 -19.33 -21.09 -1.63
C LYS A 308 -20.62 -21.25 -2.39
N CYS A 309 -21.27 -22.38 -2.21
CA CYS A 309 -22.47 -22.76 -2.93
C CYS A 309 -23.69 -22.79 -2.01
N ARG A 310 -24.80 -22.27 -2.52
CA ARG A 310 -26.13 -22.51 -1.97
C ARG A 310 -26.63 -23.85 -2.52
N CYS A 311 -26.69 -24.83 -1.64
CA CYS A 311 -27.06 -26.21 -1.99
C CYS A 311 -28.57 -26.45 -1.98
N LYS A 312 -29.03 -27.39 -2.81
CA LYS A 312 -30.41 -27.90 -2.75
C LYS A 312 -30.63 -28.67 -1.42
N PRO A 313 -31.88 -28.80 -0.93
CA PRO A 313 -32.17 -29.47 0.33
C PRO A 313 -31.59 -30.89 0.40
N GLY A 314 -30.87 -31.19 1.49
CA GLY A 314 -30.23 -32.50 1.70
C GLY A 314 -28.80 -32.63 1.14
N LEU A 315 -28.26 -31.56 0.55
CA LEU A 315 -26.85 -31.43 0.19
C LEU A 315 -26.17 -30.39 1.08
N SER A 316 -24.89 -30.56 1.37
CA SER A 316 -24.07 -29.66 2.18
C SER A 316 -22.60 -29.63 1.73
N GLY A 317 -21.78 -28.82 2.41
CA GLY A 317 -20.40 -28.52 2.01
C GLY A 317 -20.31 -27.28 1.12
N ASP A 318 -19.11 -26.70 1.01
CA ASP A 318 -18.87 -25.45 0.27
C ASP A 318 -19.19 -25.55 -1.24
N HIS A 319 -19.20 -26.77 -1.79
CA HIS A 319 -19.48 -27.07 -3.20
C HIS A 319 -20.65 -28.05 -3.40
N CYS A 320 -21.47 -28.27 -2.37
CA CYS A 320 -22.59 -29.22 -2.41
C CYS A 320 -22.18 -30.68 -2.68
N GLN A 321 -20.96 -31.02 -2.26
CA GLN A 321 -20.36 -32.34 -2.43
C GLN A 321 -20.84 -33.36 -1.39
N ILE A 322 -21.40 -32.91 -0.26
CA ILE A 322 -21.83 -33.78 0.83
C ILE A 322 -23.33 -34.07 0.66
N GLY A 323 -23.68 -35.32 0.39
CA GLY A 323 -25.08 -35.77 0.32
C GLY A 323 -25.66 -36.24 1.66
N ARG A 324 -26.99 -36.38 1.70
CA ARG A 324 -27.69 -37.07 2.80
C ARG A 324 -27.08 -38.46 2.97
N ARG A 325 -26.46 -38.72 4.13
CA ARG A 325 -26.19 -40.09 4.60
C ARG A 325 -27.51 -40.86 4.51
N GLN A 326 -27.54 -41.97 3.76
CA GLN A 326 -28.72 -42.81 3.67
C GLN A 326 -29.18 -43.17 5.09
N ARG A 327 -30.45 -42.92 5.40
CA ARG A 327 -31.09 -43.38 6.64
C ARG A 327 -30.86 -44.89 6.72
N SER A 328 -30.18 -45.35 7.77
CA SER A 328 -30.01 -46.78 8.04
C SER A 328 -31.38 -47.47 7.94
N THR A 329 -31.47 -48.57 7.19
CA THR A 329 -32.69 -49.35 7.00
C THR A 329 -33.26 -49.92 8.33
N CYS A 330 -32.46 -49.96 9.40
CA CYS A 330 -32.91 -50.40 10.71
C CYS A 330 -33.86 -49.38 11.36
N LYS A 331 -35.05 -49.85 11.73
CA LYS A 331 -36.08 -49.06 12.44
C LYS A 331 -35.58 -48.50 13.78
N ARG A 332 -34.56 -49.12 14.38
CA ARG A 332 -33.86 -48.66 15.59
C ARG A 332 -32.35 -48.70 15.34
N PRO A 333 -31.58 -47.72 15.83
CA PRO A 333 -30.13 -47.69 15.63
C PRO A 333 -29.45 -48.84 16.39
N CYS A 334 -28.46 -49.46 15.75
CA CYS A 334 -27.53 -50.40 16.38
C CYS A 334 -26.58 -49.60 17.29
N LYS A 335 -26.49 -49.93 18.58
CA LYS A 335 -25.67 -49.14 19.52
C LYS A 335 -24.16 -49.32 19.30
N HIS A 336 -23.71 -50.58 19.24
CA HIS A 336 -22.31 -50.96 19.02
C HIS A 336 -22.25 -51.94 17.84
N GLY A 337 -22.55 -51.44 16.64
CA GLY A 337 -22.58 -52.26 15.44
C GLY A 337 -23.12 -51.53 14.22
N LEU A 338 -23.06 -52.20 13.07
CA LEU A 338 -23.52 -51.67 11.78
C LEU A 338 -24.88 -52.25 11.41
N CYS A 339 -25.77 -51.38 10.94
CA CYS A 339 -27.06 -51.81 10.39
C CYS A 339 -26.86 -52.45 9.02
N GLN A 340 -27.30 -53.69 8.89
CA GLN A 340 -27.24 -54.44 7.63
C GLN A 340 -28.50 -54.21 6.78
N PRO A 341 -28.45 -54.46 5.46
CA PRO A 341 -29.57 -54.25 4.54
C PRO A 341 -30.85 -55.01 4.93
N ASN A 342 -30.71 -56.16 5.57
CA ASN A 342 -31.80 -57.02 6.07
C ASN A 342 -32.46 -56.54 7.38
N HIS A 343 -32.21 -55.29 7.80
CA HIS A 343 -32.70 -54.70 9.04
C HIS A 343 -32.16 -55.32 10.34
N THR A 344 -31.10 -56.14 10.28
CA THR A 344 -30.41 -56.65 11.48
C THR A 344 -29.14 -55.88 11.79
N CYS A 345 -28.73 -55.87 13.05
CA CYS A 345 -27.48 -55.28 13.48
C CYS A 345 -26.35 -56.33 13.47
N ALA A 346 -25.26 -56.04 12.77
CA ALA A 346 -24.00 -56.75 12.94
C ALA A 346 -23.22 -56.09 14.08
N CYS A 347 -23.02 -56.82 15.18
CA CYS A 347 -22.42 -56.27 16.40
C CYS A 347 -20.89 -56.25 16.36
N ASP A 348 -20.31 -55.22 16.96
CA ASP A 348 -18.87 -55.13 17.19
C ASP A 348 -18.42 -56.21 18.19
N ILE A 349 -17.15 -56.62 18.12
CA ILE A 349 -16.59 -57.71 18.93
C ILE A 349 -16.82 -57.45 20.44
N GLY A 350 -17.39 -58.44 21.13
CA GLY A 350 -17.73 -58.37 22.56
C GLY A 350 -19.11 -57.77 22.87
N TRP A 351 -19.87 -57.38 21.85
CA TRP A 351 -21.26 -56.96 21.94
C TRP A 351 -22.19 -57.94 21.22
N TYR A 352 -23.38 -58.14 21.76
CA TYR A 352 -24.38 -59.03 21.19
C TYR A 352 -25.81 -58.53 21.47
N GLY A 353 -26.79 -59.26 20.93
CA GLY A 353 -28.21 -58.92 20.99
C GLY A 353 -28.68 -58.13 19.77
N ARG A 354 -30.00 -58.07 19.55
CA ARG A 354 -30.63 -57.55 18.32
C ARG A 354 -30.25 -56.10 17.98
N LEU A 355 -29.88 -55.30 18.98
CA LEU A 355 -29.46 -53.90 18.82
C LEU A 355 -28.00 -53.66 19.27
N CYS A 356 -27.23 -54.73 19.49
CA CYS A 356 -25.84 -54.67 19.98
C CYS A 356 -25.69 -53.85 21.25
N ASN A 357 -26.54 -54.14 22.23
CA ASN A 357 -26.64 -53.42 23.49
C ASN A 357 -26.24 -54.27 24.71
N GLN A 358 -25.88 -55.54 24.50
CA GLN A 358 -25.43 -56.44 25.56
C GLN A 358 -23.94 -56.72 25.39
N ARG A 359 -23.18 -56.75 26.50
CA ARG A 359 -21.74 -56.99 26.51
C ARG A 359 -21.45 -58.36 27.08
N GLU A 360 -20.59 -59.15 26.44
CA GLU A 360 -20.22 -60.46 26.96
C GLU A 360 -19.46 -60.32 28.29
N LYS A 361 -19.96 -60.98 29.34
CA LYS A 361 -19.29 -61.03 30.64
C LYS A 361 -18.17 -62.07 30.58
N LYS A 362 -16.92 -61.63 30.59
CA LYS A 362 -15.76 -62.54 30.73
C LYS A 362 -15.89 -63.35 32.02
N ARG A 363 -16.00 -64.69 31.90
CA ARG A 363 -15.85 -65.60 33.05
C ARG A 363 -14.41 -65.44 33.57
N ARG A 364 -14.26 -64.97 34.83
CA ARG A 364 -12.97 -64.96 35.53
C ARG A 364 -12.61 -66.40 35.86
N ASN A 365 -11.57 -66.94 35.23
CA ASN A 365 -10.94 -68.15 35.73
C ASN A 365 -9.75 -67.73 36.62
N ILE A 366 -9.71 -68.29 37.82
CA ILE A 366 -8.77 -67.98 38.89
C ILE A 366 -7.55 -68.90 38.74
N ASN A 367 -6.36 -68.30 38.83
CA ASN A 367 -5.03 -68.89 39.00
C ASN A 367 -4.32 -69.53 37.79
N GLY A 368 -3.11 -69.03 37.53
CA GLY A 368 -1.97 -69.90 37.20
C GLY A 368 -1.17 -69.59 35.92
N VAL A 369 -0.04 -68.90 36.11
CA VAL A 369 1.27 -69.15 35.47
C VAL A 369 1.50 -68.74 34.00
N ASP A 370 2.55 -67.90 33.87
CA ASP A 370 3.53 -67.64 32.80
C ASP A 370 3.22 -67.86 31.32
N GLY A 371 3.75 -66.92 30.53
CA GLY A 371 4.49 -67.28 29.32
C GLY A 371 4.11 -66.51 28.06
N GLY A 372 5.02 -65.63 27.63
CA GLY A 372 5.58 -65.70 26.27
C GLY A 372 4.73 -65.26 25.07
N ASP A 373 5.20 -64.16 24.48
CA ASP A 373 5.52 -64.00 23.05
C ASP A 373 4.47 -64.07 21.91
N ALA A 374 4.74 -63.15 20.98
CA ALA A 374 4.65 -63.23 19.53
C ALA A 374 3.27 -63.34 18.83
N ALA A 375 2.97 -62.25 18.10
CA ALA A 375 2.58 -62.18 16.69
C ALA A 375 1.69 -63.28 16.07
N LYS A 376 0.59 -62.85 15.42
CA LYS A 376 0.31 -63.18 14.01
C LYS A 376 -0.91 -62.44 13.43
N LEU A 377 -0.70 -61.84 12.26
CA LEU A 377 -1.73 -61.60 11.25
C LEU A 377 -2.46 -62.91 10.89
N PRO A 378 -3.71 -62.83 10.42
CA PRO A 378 -4.18 -63.71 9.37
C PRO A 378 -4.38 -62.95 8.06
N LYS A 379 -3.76 -63.52 7.01
CA LYS A 379 -4.18 -63.36 5.63
C LYS A 379 -5.55 -64.02 5.45
N LYS A 380 -6.46 -63.34 4.75
CA LYS A 380 -7.10 -63.87 3.55
C LYS A 380 -7.61 -62.72 2.70
#